data_AF-A0A933WH43-F1
#
_entry.id   AF-A0A933WH43-F1
#
_cell.length_a   1.000
_cell.length_b   1.000
_cell.length_c   1.000
_cell.angle_alpha   90.00
_cell.angle_beta   90.00
_cell.angle_gamma   90.00
#
_symmetry.space_group_name_H-M   'P 1'
#
loop_
_entity.id
_entity.type
_entity.pdbx_description
1 polymer ?
#
loop_
_entity_poly.entity_id
_entity_poly.type
_entity_poly.pdbx_seq_one_letter_code
_entity_poly.pdbx_strand_id
1 'polypeptide(L)' 'MAKIIISPFNRVEGDLKIKVELRDGRIFEAKASGVMFRGFEYILKGHFPEDALVYTPRICGICSISHSVAS' A
#
# COMPACT_ATOMS: atom_id res chain seq x y z
N MET A 1 -6.87 8.91 27.87
CA MET A 1 -6.21 8.61 26.58
C MET A 1 -7.19 7.83 25.71
N ALA A 2 -7.55 8.34 24.55
CA ALA A 2 -8.50 7.69 23.65
C ALA A 2 -7.77 7.15 22.41
N LYS A 3 -8.18 5.97 21.92
CA LYS A 3 -7.58 5.31 20.77
C LYS A 3 -8.65 5.09 19.70
N ILE A 4 -8.39 5.59 18.49
CA ILE A 4 -9.28 5.45 17.34
C ILE A 4 -8.59 4.53 16.32
N ILE A 5 -9.36 3.59 15.76
CA ILE A 5 -8.90 2.71 14.68
C ILE A 5 -9.85 2.89 13.49
N ILE A 6 -9.28 3.23 12.34
CA ILE A 6 -10.01 3.38 11.07
C ILE A 6 -9.51 2.27 10.14
N SER A 7 -10.34 1.25 9.94
CA SER A 7 -10.04 0.08 9.10
C SER A 7 -11.37 -0.60 8.70
N PRO A 8 -11.69 -0.72 7.40
CA PRO A 8 -10.91 -0.22 6.26
C PRO A 8 -10.93 1.31 6.16
N PHE A 9 -9.82 1.90 5.71
CA PHE A 9 -9.79 3.30 5.30
C PHE A 9 -10.26 3.40 3.84
N ASN A 10 -11.40 4.02 3.59
CA ASN A 10 -12.11 3.96 2.31
C ASN A 10 -11.73 5.10 1.36
N ARG A 11 -12.14 4.97 0.07
CA ARG A 11 -11.86 5.92 -1.04
C ARG A 11 -10.37 6.13 -1.31
N VAL A 12 -9.60 5.06 -1.15
CA VAL A 12 -8.19 4.98 -1.55
C VAL A 12 -7.97 3.65 -2.28
N GLU A 13 -6.83 3.52 -2.95
CA GLU A 13 -6.37 2.24 -3.49
C GLU A 13 -5.74 1.40 -2.37
N GLY A 14 -5.99 0.08 -2.40
CA GLY A 14 -5.40 -0.88 -1.47
C GLY A 14 -5.97 -0.87 -0.04
N ASP A 15 -5.38 -1.71 0.81
CA ASP A 15 -5.84 -1.94 2.18
C ASP A 15 -5.02 -1.12 3.18
N LEU A 16 -5.63 -0.05 3.69
CA LEU A 16 -5.01 0.84 4.66
C LEU A 16 -5.75 0.83 5.99
N LYS A 17 -4.96 0.76 7.07
CA LYS A 17 -5.42 0.91 8.45
C LYS A 17 -4.71 2.08 9.12
N ILE A 18 -5.49 2.96 9.72
CA ILE A 18 -4.99 4.11 10.48
C ILE A 18 -5.33 3.92 11.96
N LYS A 19 -4.34 4.07 12.83
CA LYS A 19 -4.53 4.14 14.29
C LYS A 19 -4.15 5.54 14.77
N VAL A 20 -4.97 6.12 15.63
CA VAL A 20 -4.73 7.46 16.21
C VAL A 20 -4.83 7.37 17.73
N GLU A 21 -3.85 7.93 18.43
CA GLU A 21 -3.90 8.18 19.87
C GLU A 21 -4.20 9.66 20.11
N LEU A 22 -5.21 9.92 20.96
CA LEU A 22 -5.61 11.26 21.35
C LEU A 22 -5.16 11.58 22.79
N ARG A 23 -4.65 12.80 22.98
CA ARG A 23 -4.38 13.43 24.29
C ARG A 23 -4.97 14.84 24.28
N ASP A 24 -5.75 15.17 25.29
CA ASP A 24 -6.40 16.49 25.44
C ASP A 24 -7.14 16.95 24.17
N GLY A 25 -7.86 16.02 23.54
CA GLY A 25 -8.63 16.25 22.31
C GLY A 25 -7.79 16.46 21.04
N ARG A 26 -6.46 16.34 21.11
CA ARG A 26 -5.53 16.48 19.98
C ARG A 26 -4.89 15.15 19.62
N ILE A 27 -4.52 15.00 18.36
CA ILE A 27 -3.74 13.86 17.89
C ILE A 27 -2.35 13.94 18.52
N PHE A 28 -2.01 12.93 19.30
CA PHE A 28 -0.67 12.78 19.87
C PHE A 28 0.19 11.86 19.00
N GLU A 29 -0.38 10.77 18.48
CA GLU A 29 0.29 9.84 17.58
C GLU A 29 -0.67 9.34 16.51
N ALA A 30 -0.15 9.13 15.29
CA ALA A 30 -0.86 8.41 14.24
C ALA A 30 0.06 7.36 13.61
N LYS A 31 -0.49 6.17 13.32
CA LYS A 31 0.21 5.07 12.66
C LYS A 31 -0.59 4.60 11.46
N ALA A 32 0.05 4.60 10.29
CA ALA A 32 -0.46 4.01 9.07
C ALA A 32 0.08 2.58 8.90
N SER A 33 -0.75 1.67 8.43
CA SER A 33 -0.35 0.29 8.16
C SER A 33 -1.02 -0.20 6.88
N GLY A 34 -0.22 -0.51 5.87
CA GLY A 34 -0.65 -1.35 4.76
C GLY A 34 -0.80 -2.77 5.28
N VAL A 35 -1.97 -3.38 5.10
CA VAL A 35 -2.28 -4.70 5.69
C VAL A 35 -2.23 -5.85 4.69
N MET A 36 -1.91 -5.57 3.43
CA MET A 36 -1.81 -6.54 2.35
C MET A 36 -0.43 -6.50 1.70
N PHE A 37 0.09 -7.67 1.36
CA PHE A 37 1.37 -7.85 0.68
C PHE A 37 1.26 -8.93 -0.40
N ARG A 38 1.82 -8.67 -1.58
CA ARG A 38 1.83 -9.62 -2.72
C ARG A 38 3.22 -10.07 -3.17
N GLY A 39 4.28 -9.32 -2.86
CA GLY A 39 5.66 -9.71 -3.15
C GLY A 39 6.04 -9.78 -4.63
N PHE A 40 5.64 -8.81 -5.45
CA PHE A 40 6.02 -8.74 -6.88
C PHE A 40 7.52 -8.84 -7.12
N GLU A 41 8.33 -8.22 -6.26
CA GLU A 41 9.79 -8.28 -6.35
C GLU A 41 10.34 -9.70 -6.13
N TYR A 42 9.68 -10.50 -5.29
CA TYR A 42 10.03 -11.91 -5.11
C TYR A 42 9.62 -12.75 -6.30
N ILE A 43 8.45 -12.46 -6.90
CA ILE A 43 7.98 -13.13 -8.11
C ILE A 43 9.00 -12.97 -9.24
N LEU A 44 9.61 -11.79 -9.39
CA LEU A 44 10.56 -11.51 -10.47
C LEU A 44 11.94 -12.19 -10.32
N LYS A 45 12.26 -12.78 -9.17
CA LYS A 45 13.58 -13.41 -8.98
C LYS A 45 13.73 -14.62 -9.91
N GLY A 46 14.76 -14.59 -10.74
CA GLY A 46 15.08 -15.66 -11.69
C GLY A 46 14.29 -15.61 -13.00
N HIS A 47 13.43 -14.60 -13.18
CA HIS A 47 12.78 -14.33 -14.45
C HIS A 47 13.69 -13.54 -15.41
N PHE A 48 13.35 -13.56 -16.70
CA PHE A 48 13.99 -12.69 -17.67
C PHE A 48 13.58 -11.23 -17.41
N PRO A 49 14.46 -10.23 -17.63
CA PRO A 49 14.14 -8.83 -17.36
C PRO A 49 12.84 -8.34 -18.03
N GLU A 50 12.56 -8.81 -19.24
CA GLU A 50 11.39 -8.43 -20.04
C GLU A 50 10.06 -8.89 -19.41
N ASP A 51 10.08 -9.92 -18.56
CA ASP A 51 8.89 -10.38 -17.85
C ASP A 51 8.35 -9.30 -16.89
N ALA A 52 9.20 -8.37 -16.45
CA ALA A 52 8.78 -7.24 -15.62
C ALA A 52 7.63 -6.45 -16.25
N LEU A 53 7.64 -6.26 -17.58
CA LEU A 53 6.58 -5.56 -18.32
C LEU A 53 5.21 -6.25 -18.25
N VAL A 54 5.18 -7.53 -17.90
CA VAL A 54 3.94 -8.29 -17.68
C VAL A 54 3.52 -8.22 -16.22
N TYR A 55 4.44 -8.42 -15.28
CA TYR A 55 4.13 -8.53 -13.85
C TYR A 55 3.96 -7.16 -13.15
N THR A 56 4.92 -6.25 -13.28
CA THR A 56 4.93 -4.98 -12.50
C THR A 56 3.74 -4.07 -12.78
N PRO A 57 3.10 -4.02 -13.98
CA PRO A 57 1.92 -3.19 -14.18
C PRO A 57 0.70 -3.63 -13.36
N ARG A 58 0.76 -4.83 -12.77
CA ARG A 58 -0.29 -5.36 -11.89
C ARG A 58 -0.03 -5.02 -10.42
N ILE A 59 1.03 -4.26 -10.10
CA ILE A 59 1.24 -3.69 -8.76
C ILE A 59 0.12 -2.71 -8.43
N CYS A 60 -0.30 -1.86 -9.35
CA CYS A 60 -1.44 -0.96 -9.11
C CYS A 60 -2.19 -0.66 -10.40
N GLY A 61 -3.47 -1.05 -10.44
CA GLY A 61 -4.34 -0.81 -11.60
C GLY A 61 -4.88 0.62 -11.71
N ILE A 62 -4.77 1.43 -10.65
CA ILE A 62 -5.22 2.83 -10.64
C ILE A 62 -4.17 3.77 -11.20
N CYS A 63 -2.88 3.52 -10.94
CA CYS A 63 -1.79 4.35 -11.45
C CYS A 63 -1.46 4.10 -12.95
N SER A 64 -2.35 3.39 -13.66
CA SER A 64 -2.28 3.15 -15.10
C SER A 64 -0.92 2.57 -15.52
N ILE A 65 -0.27 3.17 -16.52
CA ILE A 65 0.96 2.67 -17.14
C ILE A 65 2.24 2.91 -16.31
N SER A 66 2.15 3.55 -15.14
CA SER A 66 3.32 4.06 -14.41
C SER A 66 4.36 2.96 -14.13
N HIS A 67 3.90 1.79 -13.69
CA HIS A 67 4.80 0.66 -13.42
C HIS A 67 5.39 0.05 -14.70
N SER A 68 4.66 0.07 -15.82
CA SER A 68 5.20 -0.37 -17.11
C SER A 68 6.34 0.54 -17.58
N VAL A 69 6.17 1.86 -17.45
CA VAL A 69 7.17 2.85 -17.91
C VAL A 69 8.43 2.82 -17.05
N ALA A 70 8.31 2.46 -15.78
CA ALA A 70 9.44 2.40 -14.85
C ALA A 70 10.23 1.08 -14.88
N SER A 71 9.73 0.04 -15.56
CA SER A 71 10.34 -1.29 -15.59
C SER A 71 11.45 -1.42 -16.63
#